data_AF-A0A8S3I822-F1
#
_entry.id   AF-A0A8S3I822-F1
#
_cell.length_a   1.000
_cell.length_b   1.000
_cell.length_c   1.000
_cell.angle_alpha   90.00
_cell.angle_beta   90.00
_cell.angle_gamma   90.00
#
_symmetry.space_group_name_H-M   'P 1'
#
loop_
_entity.id
_entity.type
_entity.pdbx_description
1 polymer ?
#
loop_
_entity_poly.entity_id
_entity_poly.type
_entity_poly.pdbx_seq_one_letter_code
_entity_poly.pdbx_strand_id
1 'polypeptide(L)' 'MFDFIHPPSQLTSMVAAELTLVYHRVRHGHSYNSQSCTVDVSKKLFHDSTIAKNISCGRTKARELAVNVL' A
#
# COMPACT_ATOMS: atom_id res chain seq x y z
N MET A 1 -16.14 0.48 25.50
CA MET A 1 -15.71 1.85 25.86
C MET A 1 -14.53 2.22 24.97
N PHE A 2 -14.82 2.56 23.71
CA PHE A 2 -13.83 3.02 22.72
C PHE A 2 -14.49 4.11 21.89
N ASP A 3 -14.91 5.18 22.57
CA ASP A 3 -15.44 6.37 21.93
C ASP A 3 -14.40 7.48 22.07
N PHE A 4 -13.47 7.52 21.12
CA PHE A 4 -12.74 8.74 20.78
C PHE A 4 -12.26 8.66 19.33
N ILE A 5 -13.17 8.83 18.38
CA ILE A 5 -12.77 9.16 17.01
C ILE A 5 -13.15 10.62 16.78
N HIS A 6 -12.26 11.50 17.24
CA HIS A 6 -12.09 12.78 16.58
C HIS A 6 -11.83 12.48 15.09
N PRO A 7 -12.42 13.21 14.12
CA PRO A 7 -12.08 13.01 12.71
C PRO A 7 -10.57 13.13 12.58
N PRO A 8 -9.86 12.13 12.02
CA PRO A 8 -8.41 12.18 11.95
C PRO A 8 -8.01 13.43 11.18
N SER A 9 -7.21 14.29 11.83
CA SER A 9 -6.51 15.34 11.12
C SER A 9 -5.75 14.73 9.93
N GLN A 10 -5.63 15.44 8.81
CA GLN A 10 -4.93 14.89 7.63
C GLN A 10 -3.50 14.40 7.96
N LEU A 11 -2.86 15.02 8.95
CA LEU A 11 -1.56 14.58 9.47
C LEU A 11 -1.62 13.16 10.07
N THR A 12 -2.65 12.86 10.88
CA THR A 12 -2.80 11.53 11.49
C THR A 12 -3.08 10.43 10.46
N SER A 13 -3.79 10.72 9.36
CA SER A 13 -4.00 9.75 8.29
C SER A 13 -2.74 9.49 7.46
N MET A 14 -1.91 10.51 7.24
CA MET A 14 -0.61 10.35 6.57
C MET A 14 0.34 9.47 7.37
N VAL A 15 0.51 9.74 8.66
CA VAL A 15 1.38 8.93 9.55
C VAL A 15 0.92 7.47 9.60
N ALA A 16 -0.40 7.23 9.67
CA ALA A 16 -0.95 5.88 9.62
C ALA A 16 -0.66 5.17 8.29
N ALA A 17 -0.73 5.90 7.17
CA ALA A 17 -0.41 5.35 5.86
C ALA A 17 1.08 4.98 5.73
N GLU A 18 1.97 5.85 6.18
CA GLU A 18 3.42 5.59 6.20
C GLU A 18 3.75 4.36 7.06
N LEU A 19 3.23 4.29 8.29
CA LEU A 19 3.41 3.15 9.18
C LEU A 19 2.89 1.85 8.57
N THR A 20 1.73 1.90 7.92
CA THR A 20 1.14 0.73 7.24
C THR A 20 2.04 0.22 6.13
N LEU A 21 2.60 1.12 5.30
CA LEU A 21 3.51 0.73 4.21
C LEU A 21 4.82 0.14 4.74
N VAL A 22 5.43 0.77 5.76
CA VAL A 22 6.66 0.27 6.39
C VAL A 22 6.42 -1.11 7.00
N TYR A 23 5.36 -1.26 7.79
CA TYR A 23 5.01 -2.54 8.39
C TYR A 23 4.76 -3.62 7.33
N HIS A 24 3.97 -3.31 6.30
CA HIS A 24 3.69 -4.24 5.22
C HIS A 24 4.97 -4.69 4.50
N ARG A 25 5.87 -3.75 4.20
CA ARG A 25 7.16 -4.02 3.55
C ARG A 25 8.03 -4.94 4.41
N VAL A 26 8.19 -4.64 5.69
CA VAL A 26 9.05 -5.41 6.61
C VAL A 26 8.50 -6.81 6.87
N ARG A 27 7.17 -6.97 6.95
CA ARG A 27 6.56 -8.26 7.32
C ARG A 27 6.26 -9.15 6.13
N HIS A 28 5.95 -8.55 4.98
CA HIS A 28 5.38 -9.28 3.85
C HIS A 28 6.08 -9.00 2.53
N GLY A 29 6.96 -7.99 2.44
CA GLY A 29 7.59 -7.50 1.21
C GLY A 29 8.65 -8.40 0.56
N HIS A 30 8.69 -9.70 0.87
CA HIS A 30 9.79 -10.62 0.54
C HIS A 30 9.60 -11.42 -0.76
N SER A 31 8.55 -11.17 -1.54
CA SER A 31 8.33 -11.89 -2.80
C SER A 31 7.59 -11.01 -3.83
N TYR A 32 7.65 -11.36 -5.11
CA TYR A 32 6.81 -10.70 -6.11
C TYR A 32 5.32 -10.87 -5.81
N ASN A 33 4.94 -11.96 -5.13
CA ASN A 33 3.56 -12.18 -4.74
C ASN A 33 3.07 -11.14 -3.72
N SER A 34 3.96 -10.55 -2.91
CA SER A 34 3.59 -9.48 -1.98
C SER A 34 3.25 -8.16 -2.68
N GLN A 35 3.53 -8.03 -3.97
CA GLN A 35 3.21 -6.82 -4.73
C GLN A 35 1.73 -6.75 -5.07
N SER A 36 0.99 -7.86 -5.09
CA SER A 36 -0.48 -7.81 -5.24
C SER A 36 -1.12 -7.14 -4.02
N CYS A 37 -0.77 -7.57 -2.80
CA CYS A 37 -1.30 -6.96 -1.58
C CYS A 37 -0.77 -5.54 -1.35
N THR A 38 0.44 -5.20 -1.83
CA THR A 38 0.91 -3.80 -1.82
C THR A 38 -0.02 -2.92 -2.65
N VAL A 39 -0.47 -3.38 -3.81
CA VAL A 39 -1.45 -2.64 -4.64
C VAL A 39 -2.78 -2.46 -3.92
N ASP A 40 -3.28 -3.50 -3.25
CA ASP A 40 -4.55 -3.42 -2.50
C ASP A 40 -4.44 -2.48 -1.29
N VAL A 41 -3.32 -2.50 -0.59
CA VAL A 41 -3.03 -1.57 0.52
C VAL A 41 -2.97 -0.14 0.00
N SER A 42 -2.25 0.12 -1.09
CA SER A 42 -2.16 1.46 -1.69
C SER A 42 -3.52 2.02 -2.09
N LYS A 43 -4.43 1.20 -2.61
CA LYS A 43 -5.81 1.63 -2.93
C LYS A 43 -6.61 2.04 -1.70
N LYS A 44 -6.40 1.38 -0.57
CA LYS A 44 -7.07 1.68 0.70
C LYS A 44 -6.50 2.92 1.36
N LEU A 45 -5.17 3.07 1.34
CA LEU A 45 -4.49 4.23 1.92
C LEU A 45 -4.76 5.50 1.12
N PHE A 46 -4.62 5.44 -0.21
CA PHE A 46 -4.79 6.57 -1.12
C PHE A 46 -6.15 6.49 -1.82
N HIS A 47 -7.22 6.40 -1.04
CA HIS A 47 -8.59 6.21 -1.52
C HIS A 47 -9.15 7.42 -2.29
N ASP A 48 -8.54 8.58 -2.13
CA ASP A 48 -8.80 9.81 -2.86
C ASP A 48 -8.05 9.87 -4.21
N SER A 49 -6.92 9.16 -4.32
CA SER A 49 -6.10 9.12 -5.53
C SER A 49 -6.74 8.27 -6.64
N THR A 50 -7.08 8.93 -7.75
CA THR A 50 -7.51 8.25 -8.99
C THR A 50 -6.40 7.37 -9.56
N ILE A 51 -5.14 7.77 -9.38
CA ILE A 51 -3.98 6.98 -9.80
C ILE A 51 -3.94 5.67 -9.01
N ALA A 52 -3.97 5.74 -7.67
CA ALA A 52 -3.86 4.57 -6.82
C ALA A 52 -4.97 3.54 -7.09
N LYS A 53 -6.20 4.00 -7.32
CA LYS A 53 -7.35 3.15 -7.70
C LYS A 53 -7.09 2.31 -8.96
N ASN A 54 -6.38 2.88 -9.92
CA ASN A 54 -6.11 2.25 -11.21
C ASN A 54 -4.85 1.39 -11.24
N ILE A 55 -4.02 1.43 -10.19
CA ILE A 55 -2.86 0.53 -10.10
C ILE A 55 -3.35 -0.92 -10.02
N SER A 56 -2.78 -1.79 -10.83
CA SER A 56 -3.14 -3.20 -10.93
C SER A 56 -1.92 -4.04 -11.31
N CYS A 57 -2.06 -5.36 -11.17
CA CYS A 57 -1.07 -6.35 -11.62
C CYS A 57 0.32 -6.17 -10.98
N GLY A 58 0.39 -5.77 -9.71
CA GLY A 58 1.65 -5.53 -9.00
C GLY A 58 2.62 -6.71 -9.07
N ARG A 59 2.11 -7.95 -8.89
CA ARG A 59 2.92 -9.17 -9.02
C ARG A 59 3.53 -9.34 -10.41
N THR A 60 2.70 -9.23 -11.46
CA THR A 60 3.15 -9.43 -12.84
C THR A 60 4.18 -8.37 -13.22
N LYS A 61 3.89 -7.09 -12.94
CA LYS A 61 4.81 -5.99 -13.22
C LYS A 61 6.16 -6.16 -12.49
N ALA A 62 6.12 -6.54 -11.22
CA ALA A 62 7.34 -6.78 -10.45
C ALA A 62 8.15 -7.97 -10.99
N ARG A 63 7.49 -9.07 -11.36
CA ARG A 63 8.15 -10.22 -11.98
C ARG A 63 8.80 -9.84 -13.31
N GLU A 64 8.05 -9.20 -14.21
CA GLU A 64 8.55 -8.85 -15.55
C GLU A 64 9.73 -7.88 -15.49
N LEU A 65 9.67 -6.89 -14.59
CA LEU A 65 10.80 -6.00 -14.35
C LEU A 65 12.03 -6.76 -13.84
N ALA A 66 11.86 -7.67 -12.87
CA ALA A 66 12.98 -8.39 -12.29
C ALA A 66 13.58 -9.49 -13.19
N VAL A 67 12.85 -9.95 -14.20
CA VAL A 67 13.29 -11.02 -15.11
C VAL A 67 13.83 -10.46 -16.43
N ASN A 68 13.22 -9.40 -16.94
CA ASN A 68 13.51 -8.90 -18.30
C ASN A 68 14.19 -7.52 -18.33
N VAL A 69 14.33 -6.84 -17.18
CA VAL A 69 14.94 -5.50 -17.12
C VAL A 69 16.14 -5.45 -16.19
N LEU A 70 16.01 -6.00 -14.98
CA LEU A 70 17.12 -6.16 -14.03
C LEU A 70 17.92 -7.42 -14.33
#